data_AF-A0A424KP52-F1
#
_entry.id   AF-A0A424KP52-F1
#
_cell.length_a   1.000
_cell.length_b   1.000
_cell.length_c   1.000
_cell.angle_alpha   90.00
_cell.angle_beta   90.00
_cell.angle_gamma   90.00
#
_symmetry.space_group_name_H-M   'P 1'
#
loop_
_entity.id
_entity.type
_entity.pdbx_description
1 polymer ?
#
loop_
_entity_poly.entity_id
_entity_poly.type
_entity_poly.pdbx_seq_one_letter_code
_entity_poly.pdbx_strand_id
1 'polypeptide(L)'
;MSSDWNESDPDPRAAAAALRRELASEEQWMRRVAVSGTEEKPEPDDLVSWILRAARLESVSGDSPFAAWPQLASAVGIDVVDAITKAAKVSMKVLEESGGHALGEAIGDAEDASCLRAVEPASTGLLGPVFPMLELWVEAAEESPLDDDAFDIVTARRETWPLGDDRRLSVVQTPLHELDHRVVAKLHGGVQRLAPVFELAEDLALFADGRPSKRMLDQFNSRKGQGVTPAGLDIIVEPVLDDWWDVFVRIKGSASKIVRQVRLGTLLLTRLEEDPDLWTVSLKDLPLDPLTRLVGSDIAIKTTDGGRFLI
;
A
#
# COMPACT_ATOMS: atom_id res chain seq x y z
N MET A 1 14.96 -24.29 -35.02
CA MET A 1 14.41 -22.93 -35.22
C MET A 1 14.35 -22.31 -33.83
N SER A 2 15.36 -21.50 -33.53
CA SER A 2 15.48 -20.76 -32.27
C SER A 2 14.56 -19.55 -32.39
N SER A 3 13.54 -19.43 -31.53
CA SER A 3 12.83 -18.16 -31.35
C SER A 3 13.53 -17.42 -30.22
N ASP A 4 14.43 -16.52 -30.61
CA ASP A 4 14.98 -15.50 -29.72
C ASP A 4 13.85 -14.52 -29.38
N TRP A 5 13.10 -14.82 -28.32
CA TRP A 5 12.33 -13.80 -27.62
C TRP A 5 13.32 -13.05 -26.73
N ASN A 6 13.88 -11.99 -27.30
CA ASN A 6 14.61 -10.99 -26.55
C ASN A 6 13.56 -10.05 -25.93
N GLU A 7 12.91 -10.50 -24.85
CA GLU A 7 12.22 -9.59 -23.92
C GLU A 7 13.30 -8.78 -23.21
N SER A 8 13.74 -7.70 -23.87
CA SER A 8 14.45 -6.63 -23.18
C SER A 8 13.42 -5.92 -22.31
N ASP A 9 13.53 -6.08 -20.98
CA ASP A 9 12.80 -5.25 -20.04
C ASP A 9 12.89 -3.77 -20.48
N PRO A 10 11.77 -3.03 -20.52
CA PRO A 10 11.78 -1.64 -20.95
C PRO A 10 12.75 -0.84 -20.07
N ASP A 11 13.71 -0.13 -20.70
CA ASP A 11 14.68 0.69 -19.98
C ASP A 11 13.94 1.75 -19.14
N PRO A 12 14.00 1.70 -17.79
CA PRO A 12 13.29 2.62 -16.92
C PRO A 12 13.62 4.09 -17.19
N ARG A 13 14.83 4.38 -17.70
CA ARG A 13 15.24 5.73 -18.08
C ARG A 13 14.56 6.20 -19.36
N ALA A 14 14.37 5.31 -20.33
CA ALA A 14 13.67 5.61 -21.57
C ALA A 14 12.17 5.86 -21.31
N ALA A 15 11.57 5.05 -20.44
CA ALA A 15 10.19 5.20 -19.98
C ALA A 15 9.96 6.54 -19.26
N ALA A 16 10.83 6.90 -18.30
CA ALA A 16 10.77 8.20 -17.61
C ALA A 16 10.94 9.40 -18.58
N ALA A 17 11.82 9.26 -19.58
CA ALA A 17 12.02 10.30 -20.60
C ALA A 17 10.84 10.44 -21.58
N ALA A 18 10.10 9.36 -21.85
CA ALA A 18 8.86 9.41 -22.62
C ALA A 18 7.77 10.16 -21.84
N LEU A 19 7.52 9.75 -20.59
CA LEU A 19 6.55 10.41 -19.71
C LEU A 19 6.86 11.91 -19.54
N ARG A 20 8.13 12.28 -19.37
CA ARG A 20 8.53 13.70 -19.28
C ARG A 20 8.13 14.49 -20.53
N ARG A 21 8.27 13.91 -21.72
CA ARG A 21 7.88 14.57 -22.99
C ARG A 21 6.37 14.69 -23.12
N GLU A 22 5.62 13.70 -22.69
CA GLU A 22 4.15 13.72 -22.67
C GLU A 22 3.64 14.82 -21.73
N LEU A 23 4.13 14.85 -20.49
CA LEU A 23 3.77 15.88 -19.51
C LEU A 23 4.13 17.30 -20.00
N ALA A 24 5.27 17.47 -20.66
CA ALA A 24 5.65 18.77 -21.23
C ALA A 24 4.73 19.19 -22.40
N SER A 25 4.30 18.23 -23.22
CA SER A 25 3.35 18.50 -24.32
C SER A 25 1.97 18.90 -23.78
N GLU A 26 1.48 18.19 -22.77
CA GLU A 26 0.21 18.49 -22.09
C GLU A 26 0.27 19.84 -21.37
N GLU A 27 1.37 20.13 -20.68
CA GLU A 27 1.62 21.44 -20.06
C GLU A 27 1.51 22.56 -21.10
N GLN A 28 2.17 22.40 -22.24
CA GLN A 28 2.15 23.38 -23.31
C GLN A 28 0.76 23.53 -23.93
N TRP A 29 0.01 22.45 -24.05
CA TRP A 29 -1.39 22.50 -24.47
C TRP A 29 -2.24 23.29 -23.48
N MET A 30 -2.25 22.94 -22.18
CA MET A 30 -3.04 23.65 -21.16
C MET A 30 -2.73 25.15 -21.13
N ARG A 31 -1.44 25.52 -21.22
CA ARG A 31 -1.01 26.93 -21.29
C ARG A 31 -1.53 27.65 -22.54
N ARG A 32 -1.53 26.98 -23.70
CA ARG A 32 -2.04 27.58 -24.95
C ARG A 32 -3.54 27.80 -24.89
N VAL A 33 -4.31 26.81 -24.42
CA VAL A 33 -5.77 26.91 -24.32
C VAL A 33 -6.19 28.01 -23.35
N ALA A 34 -5.49 28.13 -22.22
CA ALA A 34 -5.72 29.18 -21.23
C ALA A 34 -5.59 30.60 -21.83
N VAL A 35 -4.72 30.79 -22.82
CA VAL A 35 -4.45 32.08 -23.47
C VAL A 35 -5.36 32.32 -24.68
N SER A 36 -5.57 31.31 -25.52
CA SER A 36 -6.26 31.47 -26.81
C SER A 36 -7.79 31.50 -26.67
N GLY A 37 -8.36 30.73 -25.73
CA GLY A 37 -9.80 30.59 -25.54
C GLY A 37 -10.56 29.99 -26.74
N THR A 38 -9.86 29.50 -27.76
CA THR A 38 -10.43 28.98 -29.02
C THR A 38 -10.54 27.46 -29.08
N GLU A 39 -9.89 26.77 -28.15
CA GLU A 39 -9.89 25.32 -27.99
C GLU A 39 -10.73 24.91 -26.76
N GLU A 40 -11.09 23.63 -26.69
CA GLU A 40 -11.78 23.05 -25.53
C GLU A 40 -10.93 23.24 -24.27
N LYS A 41 -11.54 23.81 -23.22
CA LYS A 41 -10.83 24.13 -21.99
C LYS A 41 -10.44 22.85 -21.24
N PRO A 42 -9.25 22.81 -20.60
CA PRO A 42 -8.87 21.68 -19.76
C PRO A 42 -9.92 21.49 -18.67
N GLU A 43 -10.35 20.24 -18.49
CA GLU A 43 -11.22 19.86 -17.40
C GLU A 43 -10.40 19.68 -16.10
N PRO A 44 -11.05 19.74 -14.92
CA PRO A 44 -10.37 19.43 -13.66
C PRO A 44 -9.63 18.09 -13.67
N ASP A 45 -10.21 17.08 -14.32
CA ASP A 45 -9.66 15.73 -14.37
C ASP A 45 -8.36 15.67 -15.21
N ASP A 46 -8.23 16.50 -16.26
CA ASP A 46 -7.00 16.61 -17.04
C ASP A 46 -5.83 17.13 -16.18
N LEU A 47 -6.09 18.17 -15.39
CA LEU A 47 -5.09 18.75 -14.49
C LEU A 47 -4.72 17.78 -13.36
N VAL A 48 -5.71 17.11 -12.77
CA VAL A 48 -5.46 16.10 -11.71
C VAL A 48 -4.61 14.95 -12.27
N SER A 49 -4.96 14.41 -13.43
CA SER A 49 -4.18 13.36 -14.10
C SER A 49 -2.74 13.80 -14.36
N TRP A 50 -2.54 15.04 -14.83
CA TRP A 50 -1.20 15.60 -15.04
C TRP A 50 -0.41 15.72 -13.73
N ILE A 51 -1.04 16.22 -12.65
CA ILE A 51 -0.41 16.39 -11.32
C ILE A 51 0.04 15.04 -10.74
N LEU A 52 -0.83 14.03 -10.79
CA LEU A 52 -0.54 12.69 -10.28
C LEU A 52 0.65 12.05 -11.00
N ARG A 53 0.65 12.12 -12.34
CA ARG A 53 1.74 11.59 -13.17
C ARG A 53 3.05 12.37 -13.00
N ALA A 54 2.98 13.69 -12.86
CA ALA A 54 4.17 14.51 -12.58
C ALA A 54 4.75 14.20 -11.20
N ALA A 55 3.92 13.98 -10.18
CA ALA A 55 4.37 13.55 -8.86
C ALA A 55 5.02 12.15 -8.89
N ARG A 56 4.47 11.21 -9.66
CA ARG A 56 5.11 9.90 -9.89
C ARG A 56 6.48 10.05 -10.55
N LEU A 57 6.60 10.90 -11.58
CA LEU A 57 7.88 11.14 -12.24
C LEU A 57 8.91 11.79 -11.28
N GLU A 58 8.47 12.72 -10.43
CA GLU A 58 9.30 13.36 -9.42
C GLU A 58 9.80 12.34 -8.39
N SER A 59 8.93 11.46 -7.89
CA SER A 59 9.29 10.46 -6.88
C SER A 59 10.33 9.47 -7.38
N VAL A 60 10.37 9.21 -8.68
CA VAL A 60 11.27 8.24 -9.33
C VAL A 60 12.58 8.87 -9.79
N SER A 61 12.53 10.07 -10.36
CA SER A 61 13.68 10.67 -11.05
C SER A 61 14.24 11.94 -10.42
N GLY A 62 13.46 12.62 -9.56
CA GLY A 62 13.80 13.95 -9.02
C GLY A 62 13.95 15.05 -10.09
N ASP A 63 13.53 14.78 -11.32
CA ASP A 63 13.62 15.69 -12.47
C ASP A 63 12.31 15.66 -13.25
N SER A 64 11.28 16.32 -12.70
CA SER A 64 9.94 16.40 -13.29
C SER A 64 9.45 17.85 -13.43
N PRO A 65 8.40 18.09 -14.23
CA PRO A 65 7.76 19.40 -14.29
C PRO A 65 6.83 19.67 -13.09
N PHE A 66 6.77 18.82 -12.07
CA PHE A 66 5.78 18.87 -10.99
C PHE A 66 5.66 20.27 -10.36
N ALA A 67 6.76 20.97 -10.10
CA ALA A 67 6.76 22.30 -9.50
C ALA A 67 5.98 23.38 -10.31
N ALA A 68 5.63 23.12 -11.57
CA ALA A 68 4.86 24.03 -12.43
C ALA A 68 3.33 23.94 -12.22
N TRP A 69 2.83 22.96 -11.46
CA TRP A 69 1.39 22.75 -11.27
C TRP A 69 0.63 23.99 -10.74
N PRO A 70 1.16 24.81 -9.81
CA PRO A 70 0.41 25.97 -9.30
C PRO A 70 0.18 27.02 -10.38
N GLN A 71 1.17 27.24 -11.26
CA GLN A 71 1.03 28.19 -12.37
C GLN A 71 0.05 27.66 -13.43
N LEU A 72 0.05 26.34 -13.68
CA LEU A 72 -0.94 25.72 -14.56
C LEU A 72 -2.35 25.88 -14.01
N ALA A 73 -2.58 25.50 -12.75
CA ALA A 73 -3.86 25.64 -12.06
C ALA A 73 -4.40 27.07 -12.12
N SER A 74 -3.53 28.05 -11.87
CA SER A 74 -3.89 29.48 -11.98
C SER A 74 -4.23 29.90 -13.40
N ALA A 75 -3.56 29.35 -14.43
CA ALA A 75 -3.82 29.70 -15.82
C ALA A 75 -5.15 29.15 -16.31
N VAL A 76 -5.50 27.93 -15.91
CA VAL A 76 -6.75 27.26 -16.32
C VAL A 76 -7.93 27.60 -15.40
N GLY A 77 -7.66 28.15 -14.21
CA GLY A 77 -8.67 28.57 -13.24
C GLY A 77 -9.31 27.43 -12.47
N ILE A 78 -8.55 26.34 -12.21
CA ILE A 78 -9.05 25.14 -11.50
C ILE A 78 -8.61 25.19 -10.04
N ASP A 79 -9.56 24.96 -9.12
CA ASP A 79 -9.27 24.68 -7.71
C ASP A 79 -8.75 23.24 -7.57
N VAL A 80 -7.45 23.11 -7.37
CA VAL A 80 -6.78 21.80 -7.31
C VAL A 80 -7.18 21.00 -6.08
N VAL A 81 -7.48 21.64 -4.95
CA VAL A 81 -7.87 20.93 -3.72
C VAL A 81 -9.25 20.29 -3.92
N ASP A 82 -10.20 21.05 -4.48
CA ASP A 82 -11.53 20.52 -4.80
C ASP A 82 -11.45 19.44 -5.89
N ALA A 83 -10.67 19.68 -6.94
CA ALA A 83 -10.51 18.74 -8.05
C ALA A 83 -9.94 17.38 -7.60
N ILE A 84 -8.84 17.39 -6.82
CA ILE A 84 -8.25 16.16 -6.26
C ILE A 84 -9.25 15.48 -5.30
N THR A 85 -9.95 16.25 -4.46
CA THR A 85 -10.94 15.68 -3.55
C THR A 85 -12.07 14.97 -4.30
N LYS A 86 -12.53 15.57 -5.41
CA LYS A 86 -13.56 14.98 -6.26
C LYS A 86 -13.05 13.73 -6.97
N ALA A 87 -11.85 13.78 -7.54
CA ALA A 87 -11.22 12.64 -8.20
C ALA A 87 -11.03 11.46 -7.22
N ALA A 88 -10.54 11.73 -6.01
CA ALA A 88 -10.40 10.72 -4.95
C ALA A 88 -11.74 10.06 -4.61
N LYS A 89 -12.80 10.84 -4.41
CA LYS A 89 -14.14 10.29 -4.13
C LYS A 89 -14.69 9.43 -5.26
N VAL A 90 -14.49 9.84 -6.51
CA VAL A 90 -14.90 9.05 -7.68
C VAL A 90 -14.10 7.76 -7.75
N SER A 91 -12.78 7.83 -7.58
CA SER A 91 -11.91 6.66 -7.62
C SER A 91 -12.20 5.69 -6.47
N MET A 92 -12.39 6.16 -5.23
CA MET A 92 -12.79 5.32 -4.09
C MET A 92 -14.11 4.59 -4.36
N LYS A 93 -15.09 5.24 -4.99
CA LYS A 93 -16.32 4.57 -5.41
C LYS A 93 -16.06 3.47 -6.47
N VAL A 94 -15.15 3.71 -7.41
CA VAL A 94 -14.74 2.70 -8.39
C VAL A 94 -14.05 1.51 -7.70
N LEU A 95 -13.15 1.77 -6.74
CA LEU A 95 -12.48 0.74 -5.93
C LEU A 95 -13.50 -0.16 -5.19
N GLU A 96 -14.59 0.42 -4.68
CA GLU A 96 -15.65 -0.32 -3.98
C GLU A 96 -16.55 -1.14 -4.91
N GLU A 97 -16.87 -0.61 -6.11
CA GLU A 97 -17.97 -1.11 -6.94
C GLU A 97 -17.53 -1.85 -8.22
N SER A 98 -16.26 -1.72 -8.62
CA SER A 98 -15.78 -2.16 -9.95
C SER A 98 -14.74 -3.28 -9.87
N GLY A 99 -14.52 -3.91 -11.03
CA GLY A 99 -13.44 -4.87 -11.26
C GLY A 99 -12.79 -4.64 -12.63
N GLY A 100 -11.79 -5.45 -12.95
CA GLY A 100 -11.05 -5.43 -14.20
C GLY A 100 -10.37 -4.10 -14.46
N HIS A 101 -10.50 -3.61 -15.69
CA HIS A 101 -9.81 -2.41 -16.15
C HIS A 101 -10.06 -1.18 -15.28
N ALA A 102 -11.32 -0.91 -14.91
CA ALA A 102 -11.66 0.26 -14.11
C ALA A 102 -11.04 0.21 -12.70
N LEU A 103 -10.98 -0.99 -12.11
CA LEU A 103 -10.30 -1.22 -10.83
C LEU A 103 -8.78 -1.01 -10.97
N GLY A 104 -8.17 -1.55 -12.02
CA GLY A 104 -6.75 -1.38 -12.30
C GLY A 104 -6.33 0.09 -12.45
N GLU A 105 -7.12 0.88 -13.18
CA GLU A 105 -6.88 2.32 -13.30
C GLU A 105 -7.03 3.06 -11.96
N ALA A 106 -8.07 2.74 -11.18
CA ALA A 106 -8.30 3.35 -9.88
C ALA A 106 -7.16 3.06 -8.88
N ILE A 107 -6.61 1.85 -8.90
CA ILE A 107 -5.44 1.46 -8.09
C ILE A 107 -4.18 2.19 -8.59
N GLY A 108 -3.98 2.28 -9.90
CA GLY A 108 -2.86 3.03 -10.49
C GLY A 108 -2.89 4.51 -10.11
N ASP A 109 -4.08 5.12 -10.09
CA ASP A 109 -4.24 6.50 -9.64
C ASP A 109 -3.98 6.66 -8.14
N ALA A 110 -4.32 5.66 -7.31
CA ALA A 110 -3.98 5.66 -5.89
C ALA A 110 -2.47 5.51 -5.64
N GLU A 111 -1.74 4.72 -6.45
CA GLU A 111 -0.27 4.68 -6.43
C GLU A 111 0.34 6.07 -6.73
N ASP A 112 -0.21 6.78 -7.72
CA ASP A 112 0.25 8.12 -8.08
C ASP A 112 -0.14 9.16 -7.01
N ALA A 113 -1.30 9.01 -6.37
CA ALA A 113 -1.74 9.82 -5.24
C ALA A 113 -0.81 9.65 -4.02
N SER A 114 -0.33 8.42 -3.78
CA SER A 114 0.70 8.15 -2.77
C SER A 114 2.01 8.89 -3.09
N CYS A 115 2.43 8.90 -4.36
CA CYS A 115 3.59 9.68 -4.81
C CYS A 115 3.39 11.19 -4.58
N LEU A 116 2.20 11.71 -4.89
CA LEU A 116 1.86 13.11 -4.65
C LEU A 116 2.00 13.49 -3.18
N ARG A 117 1.44 12.69 -2.27
CA ARG A 117 1.54 12.91 -0.82
C ARG A 117 3.00 12.93 -0.34
N ALA A 118 3.88 12.12 -0.96
CA ALA A 118 5.29 12.07 -0.60
C ALA A 118 6.10 13.27 -1.13
N VAL A 119 5.81 13.74 -2.36
CA VAL A 119 6.59 14.77 -3.05
C VAL A 119 6.14 16.19 -2.69
N GLU A 120 4.83 16.43 -2.58
CA GLU A 120 4.26 17.75 -2.45
C GLU A 120 4.78 18.59 -1.27
N PRO A 121 4.96 18.02 -0.05
CA PRO A 121 5.45 18.77 1.11
C PRO A 121 6.84 19.37 0.89
N ALA A 122 7.69 18.67 0.13
CA ALA A 122 9.06 19.08 -0.14
C ALA A 122 9.18 20.00 -1.36
N SER A 123 8.16 20.03 -2.23
CA SER A 123 8.15 20.81 -3.45
C SER A 123 7.43 22.14 -3.30
N THR A 124 6.09 22.14 -3.15
CA THR A 124 5.27 23.36 -3.12
C THR A 124 4.66 23.65 -1.76
N GLY A 125 4.30 22.62 -0.99
CA GLY A 125 3.64 22.75 0.32
C GLY A 125 2.26 23.45 0.31
N LEU A 126 1.58 23.48 -0.84
CA LEU A 126 0.28 24.13 -1.05
C LEU A 126 -0.90 23.15 -0.93
N LEU A 127 -0.68 21.83 -1.06
CA LEU A 127 -1.76 20.83 -1.02
C LEU A 127 -2.00 20.21 0.36
N GLY A 128 -1.40 20.75 1.42
CA GLY A 128 -1.62 20.28 2.80
C GLY A 128 -3.09 19.99 3.18
N PRO A 129 -4.08 20.82 2.79
CA PRO A 129 -5.50 20.54 3.08
C PRO A 129 -6.07 19.26 2.45
N VAL A 130 -5.48 18.74 1.36
CA VAL A 130 -6.00 17.56 0.65
C VAL A 130 -5.37 16.24 1.14
N PHE A 131 -4.31 16.31 1.95
CA PHE A 131 -3.58 15.12 2.41
C PHE A 131 -4.45 14.08 3.14
N PRO A 132 -5.38 14.46 4.04
CA PRO A 132 -6.27 13.47 4.65
C PRO A 132 -7.12 12.70 3.61
N MET A 133 -7.48 13.34 2.50
CA MET A 133 -8.21 12.69 1.41
C MET A 133 -7.31 11.78 0.57
N LEU A 134 -6.06 12.16 0.34
CA LEU A 134 -5.07 11.30 -0.31
C LEU A 134 -4.78 10.05 0.53
N GLU A 135 -4.71 10.19 1.85
CA GLU A 135 -4.58 9.07 2.79
C GLU A 135 -5.73 8.09 2.67
N LEU A 136 -6.97 8.57 2.74
CA LEU A 136 -8.16 7.72 2.58
C LEU A 136 -8.21 7.03 1.22
N TRP A 137 -7.81 7.71 0.15
CA TRP A 137 -7.77 7.12 -1.19
C TRP A 137 -6.75 5.98 -1.28
N VAL A 138 -5.55 6.17 -0.71
CA VAL A 138 -4.52 5.13 -0.65
C VAL A 138 -4.98 3.95 0.19
N GLU A 139 -5.58 4.19 1.36
CA GLU A 139 -6.11 3.14 2.23
C GLU A 139 -7.20 2.32 1.53
N ALA A 140 -8.13 2.97 0.83
CA ALA A 140 -9.17 2.28 0.08
C ALA A 140 -8.59 1.36 -1.01
N ALA A 141 -7.53 1.80 -1.71
CA ALA A 141 -6.87 0.97 -2.70
C ALA A 141 -6.15 -0.23 -2.07
N GLU A 142 -5.50 -0.04 -0.92
CA GLU A 142 -4.81 -1.11 -0.17
C GLU A 142 -5.77 -2.21 0.32
N GLU A 143 -7.02 -1.86 0.58
CA GLU A 143 -8.07 -2.79 1.00
C GLU A 143 -8.79 -3.48 -0.17
N SER A 144 -8.56 -3.03 -1.41
CA SER A 144 -9.26 -3.52 -2.60
C SER A 144 -8.62 -4.79 -3.16
N PRO A 145 -9.40 -5.86 -3.41
CA PRO A 145 -8.87 -7.06 -4.04
C PRO A 145 -8.55 -6.78 -5.51
N LEU A 146 -7.30 -6.95 -5.96
CA LEU A 146 -7.01 -6.93 -7.40
C LEU A 146 -7.61 -8.17 -8.04
N ASP A 147 -8.34 -8.07 -9.14
CA ASP A 147 -8.52 -9.22 -10.04
C ASP A 147 -7.36 -9.32 -11.04
N ASP A 148 -7.32 -10.43 -11.80
CA ASP A 148 -6.27 -10.69 -12.78
C ASP A 148 -6.19 -9.60 -13.85
N ASP A 149 -7.35 -9.13 -14.35
CA ASP A 149 -7.41 -8.08 -15.37
C ASP A 149 -6.91 -6.73 -14.80
N ALA A 150 -7.30 -6.39 -13.57
CA ALA A 150 -6.81 -5.20 -12.87
C ALA A 150 -5.29 -5.27 -12.64
N PHE A 151 -4.77 -6.45 -12.29
CA PHE A 151 -3.34 -6.68 -12.09
C PHE A 151 -2.53 -6.50 -13.39
N ASP A 152 -3.04 -6.98 -14.51
CA ASP A 152 -2.40 -6.80 -15.82
C ASP A 152 -2.31 -5.31 -16.18
N ILE A 153 -3.38 -4.54 -15.93
CA ILE A 153 -3.40 -3.08 -16.16
C ILE A 153 -2.37 -2.36 -15.28
N VAL A 154 -2.34 -2.64 -13.97
CA VAL A 154 -1.36 -2.02 -13.06
C VAL A 154 0.08 -2.42 -13.45
N THR A 155 0.29 -3.65 -13.91
CA THR A 155 1.59 -4.13 -14.38
C THR A 155 2.04 -3.41 -15.65
N ALA A 156 1.18 -3.31 -16.66
CA ALA A 156 1.45 -2.58 -17.89
C ALA A 156 1.72 -1.08 -17.62
N ARG A 157 0.99 -0.47 -16.68
CA ARG A 157 1.23 0.91 -16.25
C ARG A 157 2.61 1.08 -15.61
N ARG A 158 3.10 0.08 -14.85
CA ARG A 158 4.45 0.10 -14.25
C ARG A 158 5.58 -0.09 -15.25
N GLU A 159 5.37 -0.90 -16.29
CA GLU A 159 6.32 -1.03 -17.39
C GLU A 159 6.46 0.29 -18.15
N THR A 160 5.33 0.98 -18.33
CA THR A 160 5.28 2.28 -19.01
C THR A 160 5.83 3.40 -18.13
N TRP A 161 5.49 3.41 -16.84
CA TRP A 161 5.90 4.41 -15.84
C TRP A 161 6.48 3.72 -14.60
N PRO A 162 7.81 3.50 -14.56
CA PRO A 162 8.46 2.74 -13.51
C PRO A 162 8.21 3.35 -12.12
N LEU A 163 7.94 2.51 -11.13
CA LEU A 163 7.87 2.89 -9.73
C LEU A 163 8.68 1.89 -8.89
N GLY A 164 9.58 2.41 -8.05
CA GLY A 164 10.41 1.59 -7.16
C GLY A 164 9.56 0.78 -6.20
N ASP A 165 10.02 -0.42 -5.83
CA ASP A 165 9.27 -1.33 -4.95
C ASP A 165 8.84 -0.61 -3.67
N ASP A 166 9.72 0.18 -3.05
CA ASP A 166 9.48 0.94 -1.82
C ASP A 166 8.35 1.98 -1.87
N ARG A 167 7.87 2.32 -3.07
CA ARG A 167 6.81 3.31 -3.31
C ARG A 167 5.49 2.70 -3.76
N ARG A 168 5.47 1.39 -4.02
CA ARG A 168 4.27 0.67 -4.46
C ARG A 168 3.32 0.45 -3.29
N LEU A 169 2.03 0.41 -3.60
CA LEU A 169 1.03 -0.05 -2.65
C LEU A 169 1.24 -1.55 -2.37
N SER A 170 0.98 -1.97 -1.14
CA SER A 170 1.11 -3.36 -0.68
C SER A 170 0.22 -4.30 -1.50
N VAL A 171 -0.97 -3.84 -1.88
CA VAL A 171 -1.92 -4.55 -2.74
C VAL A 171 -1.34 -4.84 -4.13
N VAL A 172 -0.41 -4.02 -4.62
CA VAL A 172 0.27 -4.17 -5.91
C VAL A 172 1.57 -4.98 -5.77
N GLN A 173 2.28 -4.85 -4.66
CA GLN A 173 3.46 -5.66 -4.36
C GLN A 173 3.10 -7.14 -4.10
N THR A 174 1.94 -7.36 -3.48
CA THR A 174 1.47 -8.69 -3.08
C THR A 174 0.00 -8.87 -3.50
N PRO A 175 -0.28 -8.98 -4.81
CA PRO A 175 -1.65 -9.08 -5.31
C PRO A 175 -2.35 -10.30 -4.73
N LEU A 176 -3.58 -10.10 -4.28
CA LEU A 176 -4.51 -11.18 -3.97
C LEU A 176 -5.62 -11.13 -4.99
N HIS A 177 -5.62 -12.09 -5.92
CA HIS A 177 -6.52 -12.07 -7.07
C HIS A 177 -8.00 -12.19 -6.64
N GLU A 178 -8.95 -11.65 -7.40
CA GLU A 178 -10.38 -11.80 -7.08
C GLU A 178 -10.79 -13.28 -7.01
N LEU A 179 -10.17 -14.15 -7.81
CA LEU A 179 -10.33 -15.60 -7.68
C LEU A 179 -9.79 -16.12 -6.35
N ASP A 180 -8.65 -15.63 -5.87
CA ASP A 180 -8.13 -15.92 -4.54
C ASP A 180 -9.04 -15.36 -3.44
N HIS A 181 -9.62 -14.17 -3.64
CA HIS A 181 -10.60 -13.57 -2.74
C HIS A 181 -11.93 -14.32 -2.73
N ARG A 182 -12.40 -14.84 -3.87
CA ARG A 182 -13.64 -15.63 -4.00
C ARG A 182 -13.47 -17.05 -3.49
N VAL A 183 -12.28 -17.65 -3.66
CA VAL A 183 -11.89 -18.89 -2.98
C VAL A 183 -11.86 -18.63 -1.47
N VAL A 184 -11.26 -17.53 -1.02
CA VAL A 184 -11.26 -17.09 0.38
C VAL A 184 -12.66 -16.75 0.92
N ALA A 185 -13.56 -16.18 0.10
CA ALA A 185 -14.95 -15.85 0.49
C ALA A 185 -15.86 -17.09 0.53
N LYS A 186 -15.64 -18.05 -0.37
CA LYS A 186 -16.30 -19.37 -0.34
C LYS A 186 -15.84 -20.25 0.83
N LEU A 187 -14.71 -19.91 1.47
CA LEU A 187 -14.16 -20.63 2.62
C LEU A 187 -14.70 -20.16 3.98
N HIS A 188 -15.70 -19.26 4.02
CA HIS A 188 -16.49 -18.92 5.21
C HIS A 188 -15.70 -18.82 6.53
N GLY A 189 -15.08 -17.66 6.72
CA GLY A 189 -14.68 -17.18 8.03
C GLY A 189 -14.22 -15.74 7.92
N GLY A 190 -15.05 -14.79 8.37
CA GLY A 190 -14.56 -13.45 8.66
C GLY A 190 -13.34 -13.53 9.59
N VAL A 191 -12.55 -12.45 9.65
CA VAL A 191 -11.34 -12.40 10.47
C VAL A 191 -11.67 -12.83 11.92
N GLN A 192 -11.15 -13.99 12.32
CA GLN A 192 -11.41 -14.56 13.63
C GLN A 192 -10.35 -14.05 14.61
N ARG A 193 -10.78 -13.23 15.57
CA ARG A 193 -9.94 -12.82 16.67
C ARG A 193 -9.80 -13.97 17.67
N LEU A 194 -8.57 -14.44 17.87
CA LEU A 194 -8.23 -15.58 18.74
C LEU A 194 -7.83 -15.16 20.15
N ALA A 195 -7.48 -13.89 20.35
CA ALA A 195 -7.16 -13.28 21.64
C ALA A 195 -7.91 -11.93 21.82
N PRO A 196 -8.23 -11.47 23.05
CA PRO A 196 -8.88 -10.17 23.26
C PRO A 196 -8.13 -9.01 22.57
N VAL A 197 -8.86 -7.95 22.22
CA VAL A 197 -8.28 -6.75 21.57
C VAL A 197 -7.14 -6.22 22.43
N PHE A 198 -5.98 -6.05 21.81
CA PHE A 198 -4.82 -5.45 22.46
C PHE A 198 -4.97 -3.93 22.47
N GLU A 199 -5.16 -3.34 23.65
CA GLU A 199 -5.08 -1.90 23.83
C GLU A 199 -3.71 -1.54 24.39
N LEU A 200 -2.87 -0.91 23.57
CA LEU A 200 -1.63 -0.30 24.06
C LEU A 200 -1.99 0.94 24.86
N ALA A 201 -1.77 0.91 26.16
CA ALA A 201 -1.76 2.11 26.98
C ALA A 201 -0.46 2.88 26.72
N GLU A 202 -0.49 3.83 25.77
CA GLU A 202 0.66 4.64 25.34
C GLU A 202 1.34 5.37 26.51
N ASP A 203 0.57 5.75 27.53
CA ASP A 203 1.01 6.37 28.78
C ASP A 203 1.81 5.43 29.70
N LEU A 204 1.83 4.13 29.40
CA LEU A 204 2.48 3.07 30.17
C LEU A 204 3.62 2.35 29.42
N ALA A 205 3.92 2.75 28.17
CA ALA A 205 5.05 2.27 27.38
C ALA A 205 6.37 2.87 27.90
N LEU A 206 6.73 2.54 29.15
CA LEU A 206 7.98 2.95 29.76
C LEU A 206 9.09 2.04 29.22
N PHE A 207 10.10 2.62 28.57
CA PHE A 207 11.30 1.92 28.11
C PHE A 207 12.36 1.96 29.22
N ALA A 208 13.18 0.91 29.33
CA ALA A 208 14.36 0.90 30.20
C ALA A 208 15.60 0.71 29.31
N ASP A 209 16.44 1.73 29.21
CA ASP A 209 17.75 1.67 28.55
C ASP A 209 17.73 1.14 27.09
N GLY A 210 16.72 1.54 26.30
CA GLY A 210 16.60 1.16 24.88
C GLY A 210 16.02 -0.24 24.63
N ARG A 211 15.55 -0.93 25.68
CA ARG A 211 14.88 -2.24 25.60
C ARG A 211 13.40 -2.14 25.94
N PRO A 212 12.58 -3.13 25.53
CA PRO A 212 11.20 -3.22 25.99
C PRO A 212 11.18 -3.34 27.52
N SER A 213 10.25 -2.66 28.20
CA SER A 213 10.09 -2.92 29.63
C SER A 213 9.49 -4.29 29.88
N LYS A 214 9.77 -4.83 31.07
CA LYS A 214 9.15 -6.06 31.56
C LYS A 214 7.63 -6.06 31.40
N ARG A 215 6.96 -4.92 31.64
CA ARG A 215 5.50 -4.82 31.48
C ARG A 215 5.06 -4.94 30.02
N MET A 216 5.81 -4.35 29.08
CA MET A 216 5.55 -4.50 27.64
C MET A 216 5.76 -5.94 27.18
N LEU A 217 6.84 -6.58 27.63
CA LEU A 217 7.09 -8.01 27.37
C LEU A 217 5.96 -8.87 27.91
N ASP A 218 5.60 -8.70 29.17
CA ASP A 218 4.51 -9.46 29.82
C ASP A 218 3.17 -9.26 29.09
N GLN A 219 2.87 -8.03 28.65
CA GLN A 219 1.66 -7.71 27.90
C GLN A 219 1.65 -8.30 26.49
N PHE A 220 2.72 -8.14 25.73
CA PHE A 220 2.81 -8.70 24.38
C PHE A 220 2.76 -10.24 24.42
N ASN A 221 3.50 -10.85 25.34
CA ASN A 221 3.61 -12.32 25.47
C ASN A 221 2.34 -12.97 26.03
N SER A 222 1.39 -12.16 26.52
CA SER A 222 0.08 -12.61 26.96
C SER A 222 -0.92 -12.85 25.82
N ARG A 223 -0.64 -12.38 24.60
CA ARG A 223 -1.50 -12.46 23.40
C ARG A 223 -1.56 -13.86 22.80
N LYS A 224 -2.02 -14.83 23.59
CA LYS A 224 -2.13 -16.21 23.15
C LYS A 224 -3.52 -16.47 22.64
N GLY A 225 -3.61 -17.05 21.46
CA GLY A 225 -4.87 -17.35 20.80
C GLY A 225 -4.99 -18.82 20.41
N GLN A 226 -6.20 -19.35 20.44
CA GLN A 226 -6.51 -20.69 19.93
C GLN A 226 -7.80 -20.67 19.12
N GLY A 227 -7.85 -21.45 18.05
CA GLY A 227 -8.98 -21.50 17.14
C GLY A 227 -8.98 -22.72 16.24
N VAL A 228 -9.86 -22.68 15.25
CA VAL A 228 -10.03 -23.74 14.25
C VAL A 228 -10.12 -23.09 12.87
N THR A 229 -9.40 -23.62 11.90
CA THR A 229 -9.43 -23.13 10.50
C THR A 229 -10.69 -23.54 9.76
N PRO A 230 -10.99 -22.93 8.61
CA PRO A 230 -12.09 -23.38 7.76
C PRO A 230 -12.04 -24.87 7.39
N ALA A 231 -10.86 -25.45 7.20
CA ALA A 231 -10.70 -26.89 6.98
C ALA A 231 -10.83 -27.76 8.25
N GLY A 232 -11.16 -27.17 9.40
CA GLY A 232 -11.32 -27.88 10.67
C GLY A 232 -10.01 -28.19 11.38
N LEU A 233 -8.91 -27.54 11.02
CA LEU A 233 -7.60 -27.76 11.63
C LEU A 233 -7.43 -26.89 12.87
N ASP A 234 -6.88 -27.44 13.94
CA ASP A 234 -6.57 -26.68 15.16
C ASP A 234 -5.38 -25.74 14.93
N ILE A 235 -5.52 -24.50 15.40
CA ILE A 235 -4.46 -23.49 15.40
C ILE A 235 -4.27 -22.93 16.81
N ILE A 236 -3.02 -22.88 17.27
CA ILE A 236 -2.62 -22.23 18.52
C ILE A 236 -1.48 -21.27 18.19
N VAL A 237 -1.59 -20.04 18.65
CA VAL A 237 -0.62 -18.98 18.35
C VAL A 237 -0.05 -18.42 19.65
N GLU A 238 1.27 -18.42 19.73
CA GLU A 238 2.04 -17.95 20.87
C GLU A 238 3.09 -16.93 20.41
N PRO A 239 2.81 -15.63 20.52
CA PRO A 239 3.78 -14.59 20.23
C PRO A 239 4.71 -14.36 21.44
N VAL A 240 5.93 -13.97 21.13
CA VAL A 240 6.97 -13.57 22.09
C VAL A 240 7.68 -12.35 21.54
N LEU A 241 7.72 -11.27 22.30
CA LEU A 241 8.68 -10.19 22.17
C LEU A 241 9.80 -10.46 23.17
N ASP A 242 11.04 -10.33 22.72
CA ASP A 242 12.22 -10.49 23.57
C ASP A 242 12.86 -9.14 23.96
N ASP A 243 13.90 -9.20 24.80
CA ASP A 243 14.60 -8.02 25.31
C ASP A 243 15.38 -7.24 24.23
N TRP A 244 15.48 -7.78 23.01
CA TRP A 244 16.27 -7.26 21.89
C TRP A 244 15.42 -6.75 20.73
N TRP A 245 14.10 -6.59 20.94
CA TRP A 245 13.13 -6.18 19.92
C TRP A 245 12.92 -7.21 18.80
N ASP A 246 13.24 -8.47 19.06
CA ASP A 246 12.90 -9.55 18.16
C ASP A 246 11.53 -10.11 18.53
N VAL A 247 10.68 -10.21 17.51
CA VAL A 247 9.35 -10.80 17.62
C VAL A 247 9.41 -12.21 17.06
N PHE A 248 8.87 -13.15 17.83
CA PHE A 248 8.73 -14.55 17.48
C PHE A 248 7.26 -14.95 17.59
N VAL A 249 6.68 -15.50 16.54
CA VAL A 249 5.31 -16.01 16.54
C VAL A 249 5.38 -17.51 16.29
N ARG A 250 5.09 -18.29 17.32
CA ARG A 250 5.02 -19.75 17.24
C ARG A 250 3.61 -20.17 16.91
N ILE A 251 3.44 -20.95 15.85
CA ILE A 251 2.15 -21.50 15.45
C ILE A 251 2.17 -23.02 15.62
N LYS A 252 1.32 -23.50 16.51
CA LYS A 252 1.17 -24.94 16.81
C LYS A 252 -0.18 -25.44 16.30
N GLY A 253 -0.35 -26.75 16.38
CA GLY A 253 -1.55 -27.46 15.94
C GLY A 253 -1.44 -27.96 14.51
N SER A 254 -2.48 -28.64 14.04
CA SER A 254 -2.50 -29.20 12.68
C SER A 254 -2.52 -28.14 11.58
N ALA A 255 -2.94 -26.90 11.89
CA ALA A 255 -2.96 -25.78 10.96
C ALA A 255 -1.58 -25.17 10.66
N SER A 256 -0.55 -25.43 11.47
CA SER A 256 0.82 -24.88 11.31
C SER A 256 1.36 -25.03 9.88
N LYS A 257 1.18 -26.22 9.30
CA LYS A 257 1.65 -26.59 7.95
C LYS A 257 0.97 -25.83 6.82
N ILE A 258 -0.20 -25.27 7.08
CA ILE A 258 -0.96 -24.53 6.10
C ILE A 258 -0.89 -23.02 6.30
N VAL A 259 -0.15 -22.53 7.29
CA VAL A 259 0.09 -21.10 7.44
C VAL A 259 0.97 -20.60 6.28
N ARG A 260 0.48 -19.61 5.55
CA ARG A 260 1.19 -18.97 4.45
C ARG A 260 1.86 -17.67 4.85
N GLN A 261 1.26 -16.95 5.81
CA GLN A 261 1.67 -15.59 6.12
C GLN A 261 1.38 -15.25 7.56
N VAL A 262 2.33 -14.54 8.19
CA VAL A 262 2.19 -13.94 9.51
C VAL A 262 2.67 -12.49 9.41
N ARG A 263 1.88 -11.52 9.89
CA ARG A 263 2.23 -10.09 9.91
C ARG A 263 2.07 -9.52 11.32
N LEU A 264 2.88 -8.54 11.67
CA LEU A 264 2.70 -7.65 12.82
C LEU A 264 2.41 -6.24 12.29
N GLY A 265 1.16 -5.80 12.38
CA GLY A 265 0.72 -4.59 11.67
C GLY A 265 1.07 -4.68 10.17
N THR A 266 1.90 -3.76 9.69
CA THR A 266 2.35 -3.74 8.30
C THR A 266 3.54 -4.66 8.01
N LEU A 267 4.27 -5.12 9.04
CA LEU A 267 5.49 -5.91 8.85
C LEU A 267 5.21 -7.38 8.59
N LEU A 268 5.85 -7.94 7.57
CA LEU A 268 5.81 -9.37 7.27
C LEU A 268 6.87 -10.11 8.09
N LEU A 269 6.45 -11.20 8.75
CA LEU A 269 7.39 -12.08 9.45
C LEU A 269 7.94 -13.13 8.49
N THR A 270 9.18 -13.52 8.72
CA THR A 270 9.87 -14.57 7.97
C THR A 270 9.80 -15.89 8.72
N ARG A 271 9.46 -16.97 8.03
CA ARG A 271 9.47 -18.32 8.61
C ARG A 271 10.91 -18.80 8.74
N LEU A 272 11.30 -19.31 9.91
CA LEU A 272 12.64 -19.86 10.14
C LEU A 272 12.79 -21.21 9.45
N GLU A 273 13.92 -21.40 8.75
CA GLU A 273 14.20 -22.65 8.01
C GLU A 273 14.37 -23.84 8.96
N GLU A 274 14.94 -23.61 10.14
CA GLU A 274 15.24 -24.65 11.14
C GLU A 274 14.01 -25.03 11.99
N ASP A 275 13.01 -24.14 12.08
CA ASP A 275 11.77 -24.35 12.84
C ASP A 275 10.58 -23.80 12.01
N PRO A 276 9.92 -24.65 11.19
CA PRO A 276 8.87 -24.20 10.27
C PRO A 276 7.59 -23.71 10.98
N ASP A 277 7.48 -23.97 12.28
CA ASP A 277 6.38 -23.51 13.12
C ASP A 277 6.67 -22.12 13.73
N LEU A 278 7.86 -21.56 13.48
CA LEU A 278 8.32 -20.30 14.04
C LEU A 278 8.51 -19.22 12.98
N TRP A 279 7.88 -18.08 13.22
CA TRP A 279 7.94 -16.89 12.38
C TRP A 279 8.62 -15.75 13.14
N THR A 280 9.45 -14.95 12.48
CA THR A 280 10.22 -13.91 13.17
C THR A 280 10.37 -12.63 12.35
N VAL A 281 10.51 -11.51 13.06
CA VAL A 281 10.94 -10.22 12.52
C VAL A 281 11.74 -9.48 13.59
N SER A 282 12.78 -8.77 13.18
CA SER A 282 13.56 -7.90 14.06
C SER A 282 13.06 -6.46 13.94
N LEU A 283 12.78 -5.83 15.08
CA LEU A 283 12.34 -4.43 15.13
C LEU A 283 13.47 -3.48 15.58
N LYS A 284 14.64 -4.00 15.94
CA LYS A 284 15.73 -3.27 16.62
C LYS A 284 16.22 -1.99 15.91
N ASP A 285 16.08 -1.92 14.59
CA ASP A 285 16.58 -0.82 13.75
C ASP A 285 15.52 0.26 13.49
N LEU A 286 14.29 0.08 14.00
CA LEU A 286 13.19 1.01 13.79
C LEU A 286 13.22 2.16 14.82
N PRO A 287 12.79 3.38 14.41
CA PRO A 287 12.59 4.48 15.35
C PRO A 287 11.51 4.15 16.40
N LEU A 288 11.55 4.88 17.52
CA LEU A 288 10.71 4.63 18.69
C LEU A 288 9.19 4.66 18.40
N ASP A 289 8.73 5.62 17.61
CA ASP A 289 7.30 5.77 17.32
C ASP A 289 6.75 4.63 16.41
N PRO A 290 7.45 4.21 15.34
CA PRO A 290 7.12 2.98 14.63
C PRO A 290 7.14 1.73 15.52
N LEU A 291 8.13 1.61 16.42
CA LEU A 291 8.26 0.50 17.35
C LEU A 291 7.03 0.33 18.24
N THR A 292 6.60 1.39 18.91
CA THR A 292 5.44 1.36 19.81
C THR A 292 4.15 1.01 19.06
N ARG A 293 3.95 1.59 17.87
CA ARG A 293 2.78 1.30 17.03
C ARG A 293 2.74 -0.16 16.57
N LEU A 294 3.88 -0.70 16.11
CA LEU A 294 3.95 -2.08 15.64
C LEU A 294 3.75 -3.07 16.77
N VAL A 295 4.39 -2.85 17.92
CA VAL A 295 4.14 -3.66 19.11
C VAL A 295 2.68 -3.56 19.53
N GLY A 296 2.05 -2.38 19.42
CA GLY A 296 0.63 -2.19 19.68
C GLY A 296 -0.34 -2.80 18.67
N SER A 297 0.15 -3.24 17.51
CA SER A 297 -0.70 -3.75 16.43
C SER A 297 -1.08 -5.22 16.63
N ASP A 298 -2.16 -5.64 15.96
CA ASP A 298 -2.53 -7.05 15.87
C ASP A 298 -1.49 -7.86 15.10
N ILE A 299 -1.40 -9.15 15.43
CA ILE A 299 -0.70 -10.13 14.61
C ILE A 299 -1.72 -10.83 13.71
N ALA A 300 -1.57 -10.65 12.40
CA ALA A 300 -2.44 -11.23 11.40
C ALA A 300 -1.86 -12.52 10.84
N ILE A 301 -2.67 -13.57 10.75
CA ILE A 301 -2.27 -14.90 10.27
C ILE A 301 -3.19 -15.34 9.16
N LYS A 302 -2.60 -15.85 8.08
CA LYS A 302 -3.30 -16.35 6.90
C LYS A 302 -2.92 -17.79 6.60
N THR A 303 -3.92 -18.60 6.31
CA THR A 303 -3.78 -20.05 6.04
C THR A 303 -4.18 -20.40 4.59
N THR A 304 -3.70 -21.52 4.06
CA THR A 304 -3.94 -21.95 2.66
C THR A 304 -5.42 -22.23 2.39
N ASP A 305 -6.15 -22.64 3.42
CA ASP A 305 -7.58 -22.96 3.40
C ASP A 305 -8.46 -21.74 3.67
N GLY A 306 -7.89 -20.53 3.55
CA GLY A 306 -8.65 -19.28 3.62
C GLY A 306 -8.89 -18.74 5.02
N GLY A 307 -8.42 -19.42 6.08
CA GLY A 307 -8.54 -18.92 7.45
C GLY A 307 -7.73 -17.63 7.68
N ARG A 308 -8.37 -16.66 8.36
CA ARG A 308 -7.81 -15.36 8.74
C ARG A 308 -7.95 -15.16 10.24
N PHE A 309 -6.84 -14.93 10.93
CA PHE A 309 -6.82 -14.81 12.38
C PHE A 309 -6.11 -13.55 12.86
N LEU A 310 -6.58 -13.00 13.98
CA LEU A 310 -5.92 -11.92 14.71
C LEU A 310 -5.63 -12.35 16.15
N ILE A 311 -4.47 -12.00 16.67
CA ILE A 311 -4.13 -12.05 18.10
C ILE A 311 -3.53 -10.73 18.58
#